data_AF-A0A139Q3H6-F1
#
_entry.id   AF-A0A139Q3H6-F1
#
_cell.length_a   1.000
_cell.length_b   1.000
_cell.length_c   1.000
_cell.angle_alpha   90.00
_cell.angle_beta   90.00
_cell.angle_gamma   90.00
#
_symmetry.space_group_name_H-M   'P 1'
#
loop_
_entity.id
_entity.type
_entity.pdbx_description
1 polymer ?
#
loop_
_entity_poly.entity_id
_entity_poly.type
_entity_poly.pdbx_seq_one_letter_code
_entity_poly.pdbx_strand_id
1 'polypeptide(L)'
;MVTDADKKGSLVTSANDSRITKVGNFIRRVRLDELPQLVNVLKGEMSFVGTRPEVPRYTEQYSPEMMATLLLPAGITSPASINYKDEDTIISQMTEKGLSVDQAYVEHVLPEKMRYNLAYLREFSFLGDIKIMFQTVFEVLK
;
A
#
# COMPACT_ATOMS: atom_id res chain seq x y z
N MET A 1 8.78 5.19 16.25
CA MET A 1 7.66 4.52 16.94
C MET A 1 8.04 4.27 18.38
N VAL A 2 7.07 4.04 19.27
CA VAL A 2 7.32 3.49 20.61
C VAL A 2 7.67 2.00 20.52
N THR A 3 8.36 1.47 21.52
CA THR A 3 8.66 0.03 21.65
C THR A 3 7.37 -0.81 21.73
N ASP A 4 7.36 -1.97 21.05
CA ASP A 4 6.24 -2.92 20.95
C ASP A 4 4.95 -2.35 20.31
N ALA A 5 5.09 -1.51 19.28
CA ALA A 5 3.97 -0.90 18.55
C ALA A 5 3.06 -1.93 17.84
N ASP A 6 3.64 -3.03 17.36
CA ASP A 6 2.96 -4.18 16.74
C ASP A 6 2.00 -4.90 17.70
N LYS A 7 2.24 -4.81 19.02
CA LYS A 7 1.43 -5.46 20.07
C LYS A 7 0.34 -4.56 20.66
N LYS A 8 0.26 -3.28 20.25
CA LYS A 8 -0.57 -2.25 20.91
C LYS A 8 -1.80 -1.80 20.11
N GLY A 9 -2.15 -2.45 19.00
CA GLY A 9 -3.38 -2.13 18.27
C GLY A 9 -3.39 -2.62 16.82
N SER A 10 -4.41 -2.19 16.07
CA SER A 10 -4.62 -2.52 14.65
C SER A 10 -3.35 -2.28 13.81
N LEU A 11 -3.15 -3.14 12.79
CA LEU A 11 -2.08 -3.02 11.78
C LEU A 11 -2.33 -1.84 10.82
N VAL A 12 -3.54 -1.26 10.84
CA VAL A 12 -3.92 -0.07 10.08
C VAL A 12 -3.64 1.17 10.95
N THR A 13 -2.87 2.12 10.40
CA THR A 13 -2.44 3.32 11.13
C THR A 13 -3.51 4.40 11.01
N SER A 14 -4.15 4.79 12.13
CA SER A 14 -5.09 5.92 12.14
C SER A 14 -4.37 7.25 12.46
N ALA A 15 -4.97 8.38 12.08
CA ALA A 15 -4.37 9.72 12.22
C ALA A 15 -4.00 10.14 13.67
N ASN A 16 -4.49 9.43 14.69
CA ASN A 16 -4.22 9.66 16.11
C ASN A 16 -3.58 8.43 16.79
N ASP A 17 -2.68 7.76 16.10
CA ASP A 17 -1.99 6.58 16.63
C ASP A 17 -1.03 6.96 17.78
N SER A 18 -1.41 6.57 19.01
CA SER A 18 -0.61 6.74 20.24
C SER A 18 0.80 6.13 20.19
N ARG A 19 1.11 5.33 19.16
CA ARG A 19 2.42 4.69 18.93
C ARG A 19 3.43 5.62 18.23
N ILE A 20 3.02 6.84 17.84
CA ILE A 20 3.85 7.79 17.10
C ILE A 20 4.35 8.91 18.04
N THR A 21 5.67 9.01 18.19
CA THR A 21 6.31 10.10 18.97
C THR A 21 6.31 11.41 18.17
N LYS A 22 6.48 12.57 18.83
CA LYS A 22 6.55 13.88 18.13
C LYS A 22 7.64 13.92 17.04
N VAL A 23 8.79 13.31 17.30
CA VAL A 23 9.88 13.14 16.31
C VAL A 23 9.47 12.17 15.20
N GLY A 24 8.84 11.05 15.54
CA GLY A 24 8.30 10.10 14.55
C GLY A 24 7.24 10.73 13.65
N ASN A 25 6.41 11.63 14.19
CA ASN A 25 5.43 12.39 13.43
C ASN A 25 6.10 13.35 12.44
N PHE A 26 7.18 14.03 12.85
CA PHE A 26 7.97 14.88 11.94
C PHE A 26 8.60 14.06 10.81
N ILE A 27 9.27 12.95 11.13
CA ILE A 27 9.91 12.05 10.14
C ILE A 27 8.89 11.54 9.12
N ARG A 28 7.70 11.11 9.57
CA ARG A 28 6.60 10.68 8.68
C ARG A 28 6.06 11.83 7.84
N ARG A 29 5.91 13.02 8.42
CA ARG A 29 5.42 14.21 7.72
C ARG A 29 6.34 14.63 6.58
N VAL A 30 7.66 14.44 6.72
CA VAL A 30 8.63 14.67 5.64
C VAL A 30 9.01 13.40 4.87
N ARG A 31 8.31 12.28 5.11
CA ARG A 31 8.50 10.95 4.49
C ARG A 31 9.95 10.46 4.47
N LEU A 32 10.75 10.85 5.46
CA LEU A 32 12.16 10.44 5.57
C LEU A 32 12.30 8.95 5.89
N ASP A 33 11.24 8.31 6.38
CA ASP A 33 11.15 6.87 6.60
C ASP A 33 11.11 6.04 5.30
N GLU A 34 10.84 6.67 4.15
CA GLU A 34 10.80 6.00 2.84
C GLU A 34 12.17 6.03 2.12
N LEU A 35 13.11 6.89 2.54
CA LEU A 35 14.46 6.99 1.92
C LEU A 35 15.24 5.66 1.91
N PRO A 36 15.21 4.82 2.96
CA PRO A 36 15.85 3.51 2.91
C PRO A 36 15.34 2.60 1.78
N GLN A 37 14.08 2.76 1.35
CA GLN A 37 13.53 1.96 0.25
C GLN A 37 14.20 2.29 -1.09
N LEU A 38 14.66 3.54 -1.29
CA LEU A 38 15.44 3.90 -2.48
C LEU A 38 16.75 3.11 -2.56
N VAL A 39 17.37 2.81 -1.42
CA VAL A 39 18.58 1.97 -1.38
C VAL A 39 18.24 0.54 -1.83
N ASN A 40 17.09 0.00 -1.43
CA ASN A 40 16.66 -1.34 -1.87
C ASN A 40 16.38 -1.38 -3.37
N VAL A 41 15.85 -0.30 -3.95
CA VAL A 41 15.70 -0.17 -5.41
C VAL A 41 17.07 -0.18 -6.10
N LEU A 42 18.04 0.57 -5.58
CA LEU A 42 19.41 0.58 -6.14
C LEU A 42 20.13 -0.76 -6.01
N LYS A 43 19.79 -1.57 -5.00
CA LYS A 43 20.30 -2.94 -4.82
C LYS A 43 19.58 -3.99 -5.68
N GLY A 44 18.50 -3.61 -6.35
CA GLY A 44 17.66 -4.53 -7.13
C GLY A 44 16.75 -5.43 -6.27
N GLU A 45 16.57 -5.12 -4.98
CA GLU A 45 15.66 -5.84 -4.08
C GLU A 45 14.21 -5.36 -4.24
N MET A 46 14.01 -4.14 -4.75
CA MET A 46 12.72 -3.53 -5.04
C MET A 46 12.75 -2.82 -6.40
N SER A 47 11.57 -2.49 -6.92
CA SER A 47 11.39 -1.65 -8.11
C SER A 47 10.84 -0.27 -7.73
N PHE A 48 10.99 0.72 -8.62
CA PHE A 48 10.24 1.96 -8.49
C PHE A 48 8.74 1.71 -8.66
N VAL A 49 8.39 0.93 -9.69
CA VAL A 49 7.00 0.53 -9.99
C VAL A 49 6.84 -0.96 -9.73
N GLY A 50 5.89 -1.31 -8.86
CA GLY A 50 5.67 -2.67 -8.38
C GLY A 50 4.66 -2.68 -7.25
N THR A 51 4.16 -3.85 -6.88
CA THR A 51 3.09 -3.96 -5.87
C THR A 51 3.64 -3.74 -4.47
N ARG A 52 2.80 -3.21 -3.58
CA ARG A 52 3.13 -3.22 -2.15
C ARG A 52 2.81 -4.64 -1.64
N PRO A 53 3.75 -5.33 -0.97
CA PRO A 53 3.47 -6.66 -0.45
C PRO A 53 2.36 -6.60 0.60
N GLU A 54 1.37 -7.47 0.46
CA GLU A 54 0.30 -7.63 1.43
C GLU A 54 0.75 -8.51 2.60
N VAL A 55 0.08 -8.38 3.75
CA VAL A 55 0.35 -9.25 4.89
C VAL A 55 -0.18 -10.67 4.63
N PRO A 56 0.48 -11.72 5.16
CA PRO A 56 0.12 -13.11 4.90
C PRO A 56 -1.38 -13.42 5.07
N ARG A 57 -1.96 -12.89 6.14
CA ARG A 57 -3.40 -13.01 6.45
C ARG A 57 -4.33 -12.57 5.31
N TYR A 58 -3.96 -11.54 4.55
CA TYR A 58 -4.76 -11.11 3.38
C TYR A 58 -4.41 -11.90 2.13
N THR A 59 -3.15 -12.32 1.97
CA THR A 59 -2.77 -13.22 0.87
C THR A 59 -3.48 -14.57 0.95
N GLU A 60 -3.82 -15.05 2.14
CA GLU A 60 -4.63 -16.26 2.34
C GLU A 60 -6.06 -16.12 1.80
N GLN A 61 -6.55 -14.89 1.61
CA GLN A 61 -7.90 -14.61 1.06
C GLN A 61 -7.89 -14.45 -0.47
N TYR A 62 -6.74 -14.59 -1.12
CA TYR A 62 -6.63 -14.40 -2.56
C TYR A 62 -7.34 -15.50 -3.34
N SER A 63 -8.05 -15.11 -4.40
CA SER A 63 -8.49 -16.06 -5.41
C SER A 63 -7.29 -16.62 -6.19
N PRO A 64 -7.44 -17.76 -6.90
CA PRO A 64 -6.38 -18.30 -7.75
C PRO A 64 -5.85 -17.29 -8.78
N GLU A 65 -6.69 -16.38 -9.28
CA GLU A 65 -6.25 -15.32 -10.19
C GLU A 65 -5.43 -14.26 -9.45
N MET A 66 -5.87 -13.84 -8.25
CA MET A 66 -5.16 -12.84 -7.44
C MET A 66 -3.75 -13.30 -7.04
N MET A 67 -3.52 -14.61 -6.91
CA MET A 67 -2.18 -15.16 -6.64
C MET A 67 -1.15 -14.79 -7.72
N ALA A 68 -1.56 -14.53 -8.96
CA ALA A 68 -0.66 -14.08 -10.02
C ALA A 68 0.03 -12.74 -9.68
N THR A 69 -0.60 -11.90 -8.84
CA THR A 69 -0.01 -10.63 -8.40
C THR A 69 1.23 -10.81 -7.52
N LEU A 70 1.44 -12.00 -6.94
CA LEU A 70 2.65 -12.33 -6.18
C LEU A 70 3.89 -12.48 -7.08
N LEU A 71 3.71 -12.55 -8.39
CA LEU A 71 4.80 -12.54 -9.37
C LEU A 71 5.36 -11.14 -9.63
N LEU A 72 4.63 -10.08 -9.21
CA LEU A 72 5.08 -8.70 -9.37
C LEU A 72 6.16 -8.38 -8.33
N PRO A 73 7.20 -7.62 -8.71
CA PRO A 73 8.21 -7.19 -7.76
C PRO A 73 7.60 -6.24 -6.72
N ALA A 74 8.18 -6.23 -5.53
CA ALA A 74 7.87 -5.20 -4.54
C ALA A 74 8.24 -3.82 -5.10
N GLY A 75 7.35 -2.85 -4.98
CA GLY A 75 7.55 -1.50 -5.54
C GLY A 75 7.22 -0.36 -4.59
N ILE A 76 7.80 0.80 -4.88
CA ILE A 76 7.49 2.05 -4.17
C ILE A 76 6.09 2.56 -4.56
N THR A 77 5.74 2.45 -5.85
CA THR A 77 4.45 2.90 -6.37
C THR A 77 3.84 1.90 -7.34
N SER A 78 2.52 1.97 -7.51
CA SER A 78 1.77 1.15 -8.46
C SER A 78 0.47 1.85 -8.86
N PRO A 79 -0.19 1.42 -9.94
CA PRO A 79 -1.54 1.88 -10.26
C PRO A 79 -2.51 1.68 -9.10
N ALA A 80 -2.41 0.56 -8.36
CA ALA A 80 -3.25 0.32 -7.19
C ALA A 80 -2.97 1.36 -6.10
N SER A 81 -1.71 1.67 -5.80
CA SER A 81 -1.32 2.65 -4.78
C SER A 81 -1.78 4.07 -5.07
N ILE A 82 -1.83 4.47 -6.35
CA ILE A 82 -2.34 5.78 -6.77
C ILE A 82 -3.86 5.84 -6.60
N ASN A 83 -4.57 4.81 -7.08
CA ASN A 83 -6.04 4.80 -7.11
C ASN A 83 -6.68 4.50 -5.74
N TYR A 84 -5.95 3.85 -4.83
CA TYR A 84 -6.41 3.47 -3.48
C TYR A 84 -5.66 4.21 -2.37
N LYS A 85 -5.18 5.43 -2.63
CA LYS A 85 -4.52 6.26 -1.60
C LYS A 85 -5.44 6.60 -0.41
N ASP A 86 -6.74 6.70 -0.67
CA ASP A 86 -7.78 7.04 0.33
C ASP A 86 -8.56 5.79 0.80
N GLU A 87 -7.94 4.61 0.77
CA GLU A 87 -8.57 3.34 1.20
C GLU A 87 -9.12 3.41 2.63
N ASP A 88 -8.51 4.19 3.51
CA ASP A 88 -8.98 4.46 4.88
C ASP A 88 -10.40 5.05 4.91
N THR A 89 -10.78 5.85 3.91
CA THR A 89 -12.13 6.42 3.81
C THR A 89 -13.15 5.33 3.50
N ILE A 90 -12.81 4.41 2.59
CA ILE A 90 -13.66 3.27 2.23
C ILE A 90 -13.83 2.36 3.45
N ILE A 91 -12.72 2.05 4.14
CA ILE A 91 -12.75 1.23 5.35
C ILE A 91 -13.63 1.90 6.42
N SER A 92 -13.45 3.20 6.67
CA SER A 92 -14.24 3.95 7.65
C SER A 92 -15.74 3.88 7.34
N GLN A 93 -16.14 4.14 6.09
CA GLN A 93 -17.53 4.07 5.65
C GLN A 93 -18.15 2.68 5.82
N MET A 94 -17.38 1.61 5.58
CA MET A 94 -17.88 0.24 5.75
C MET A 94 -17.93 -0.18 7.22
N THR A 95 -17.00 0.30 8.05
CA THR A 95 -17.07 0.09 9.49
C THR A 95 -18.25 0.80 10.14
N GLU A 96 -18.64 1.98 9.66
CA GLU A 96 -19.87 2.67 10.08
C GLU A 96 -21.14 1.88 9.72
N LYS A 97 -21.09 1.08 8.65
CA LYS A 97 -22.17 0.15 8.26
C LYS A 97 -22.15 -1.17 9.04
N GLY A 98 -21.22 -1.34 9.99
CA GLY A 98 -21.15 -2.48 10.90
C GLY A 98 -20.17 -3.59 10.50
N LEU A 99 -19.37 -3.41 9.45
CA LEU A 99 -18.31 -4.37 9.12
C LEU A 99 -17.12 -4.21 10.07
N SER A 100 -16.41 -5.30 10.35
CA SER A 100 -15.06 -5.17 10.92
C SER A 100 -14.09 -4.56 9.92
N VAL A 101 -12.98 -3.97 10.40
CA VAL A 101 -11.92 -3.41 9.54
C VAL A 101 -11.40 -4.44 8.55
N ASP A 102 -11.20 -5.68 9.00
CA ASP A 102 -10.68 -6.76 8.15
C ASP A 102 -11.70 -7.16 7.07
N GLN A 103 -12.99 -7.25 7.41
CA GLN A 103 -14.05 -7.50 6.43
C GLN A 103 -14.16 -6.36 5.41
N ALA A 104 -14.17 -5.12 5.88
CA ALA A 104 -14.19 -3.94 5.01
C ALA A 104 -13.04 -3.96 4.00
N TYR A 105 -11.84 -4.32 4.46
CA TYR A 105 -10.68 -4.43 3.58
C TYR A 105 -10.83 -5.57 2.57
N VAL A 106 -11.11 -6.80 3.03
CA VAL A 106 -11.17 -8.00 2.18
C VAL A 106 -12.31 -7.92 1.17
N GLU A 107 -13.45 -7.35 1.55
CA GLU A 107 -14.65 -7.31 0.71
C GLU A 107 -14.68 -6.10 -0.24
N HIS A 108 -14.10 -4.96 0.13
CA HIS A 108 -14.25 -3.72 -0.63
C HIS A 108 -12.95 -3.11 -1.17
N VAL A 109 -11.80 -3.36 -0.54
CA VAL A 109 -10.53 -2.74 -0.94
C VAL A 109 -9.66 -3.74 -1.72
N LEU A 110 -9.49 -4.94 -1.17
CA LEU A 110 -8.62 -5.97 -1.72
C LEU A 110 -8.97 -6.36 -3.17
N PRO A 111 -10.25 -6.62 -3.53
CA PRO A 111 -10.58 -7.07 -4.88
C PRO A 111 -10.21 -6.05 -5.94
N GLU A 112 -10.43 -4.76 -5.65
CA GLU A 112 -10.13 -3.68 -6.57
C GLU A 112 -8.62 -3.39 -6.67
N LYS A 113 -7.89 -3.47 -5.55
CA LYS A 113 -6.41 -3.42 -5.59
C LYS A 113 -5.86 -4.54 -6.46
N MET A 114 -6.39 -5.75 -6.33
CA MET A 114 -5.99 -6.89 -7.16
C MET A 114 -6.34 -6.68 -8.63
N ARG A 115 -7.49 -6.07 -8.95
CA ARG A 115 -7.85 -5.71 -10.32
C ARG A 115 -6.80 -4.81 -10.98
N TYR A 116 -6.32 -3.78 -10.27
CA TYR A 116 -5.24 -2.91 -10.76
C TYR A 116 -3.91 -3.66 -10.91
N ASN A 117 -3.56 -4.51 -9.95
CA ASN A 117 -2.32 -5.29 -10.01
C ASN A 117 -2.33 -6.29 -11.17
N LEU A 118 -3.46 -6.99 -11.41
CA LEU A 118 -3.62 -7.91 -12.52
C LEU A 118 -3.59 -7.21 -13.88
N ALA A 119 -4.21 -6.03 -13.98
CA ALA A 119 -4.13 -5.19 -15.18
C ALA A 119 -2.67 -4.78 -15.46
N TYR A 120 -1.96 -4.32 -14.42
CA TYR A 120 -0.54 -3.98 -14.52
C TYR A 120 0.33 -5.16 -14.96
N LEU A 121 0.08 -6.36 -14.41
CA LEU A 121 0.78 -7.58 -14.81
C LEU A 121 0.57 -7.92 -16.31
N ARG A 122 -0.63 -7.69 -16.83
CA ARG A 122 -0.99 -7.98 -18.23
C ARG A 122 -0.43 -6.95 -19.22
N GLU A 123 -0.37 -5.69 -18.81
CA GLU A 123 -0.06 -4.55 -19.67
C GLU A 123 1.33 -3.94 -19.40
N PHE A 124 2.17 -4.66 -18.64
CA PHE A 124 3.48 -4.18 -18.23
C PHE A 124 4.30 -3.67 -19.42
N SER A 125 4.82 -2.45 -19.28
CA SER A 125 5.74 -1.85 -20.24
C SER A 125 6.62 -0.80 -19.59
N PHE A 126 7.85 -0.66 -20.10
CA PHE A 126 8.81 0.32 -19.59
C PHE A 126 8.29 1.77 -19.65
N LEU A 127 7.64 2.15 -20.76
CA LEU A 127 7.01 3.47 -20.88
C LEU A 127 5.81 3.63 -19.94
N GLY A 128 5.08 2.54 -19.67
CA GLY A 128 4.02 2.49 -18.68
C GLY A 128 4.53 2.81 -17.28
N ASP A 129 5.66 2.23 -16.88
CA ASP A 129 6.29 2.51 -15.58
C ASP A 129 6.69 3.99 -15.43
N ILE A 130 7.32 4.58 -16.46
CA ILE A 130 7.66 6.01 -16.45
C ILE A 130 6.40 6.85 -16.26
N LYS A 131 5.32 6.53 -16.98
CA LYS A 131 4.04 7.22 -16.84
C LYS A 131 3.49 7.10 -15.42
N ILE A 132 3.52 5.91 -14.83
CA ILE A 132 3.05 5.68 -13.46
C ILE A 132 3.86 6.53 -12.48
N MET A 133 5.19 6.58 -12.63
CA MET A 133 6.04 7.43 -11.78
C MET A 133 5.64 8.91 -11.84
N PHE A 134 5.39 9.45 -13.03
CA PHE A 134 4.90 10.83 -13.17
C PHE A 134 3.52 11.02 -12.55
N GLN A 135 2.60 10.09 -12.77
CA GLN A 135 1.26 10.12 -12.16
C GLN A 135 1.34 10.15 -10.63
N THR A 136 2.23 9.35 -10.04
CA THR A 136 2.48 9.35 -8.59
C THR A 136 2.96 10.72 -8.11
N VAL A 137 3.90 11.36 -8.82
CA VAL A 137 4.37 12.70 -8.47
C VAL A 137 3.22 13.72 -8.49
N PHE A 138 2.41 13.72 -9.56
CA PHE A 138 1.26 14.63 -9.64
C PHE A 138 0.23 14.38 -8.54
N GLU A 139 -0.05 13.12 -8.21
CA GLU A 139 -1.04 12.78 -7.19
C GLU A 139 -0.58 13.14 -5.77
N VAL A 140 0.74 13.12 -5.51
CA VAL A 140 1.33 13.51 -4.21
C VAL A 140 1.41 15.03 -4.06
N LEU A 141 1.56 15.77 -5.16
CA LEU A 141 1.64 17.24 -5.15
C LEU A 141 0.27 17.94 -5.16
N LYS A 142 -0.80 17.19 -5.38
CA LYS A 142 -2.19 17.66 -5.36
C LYS A 142 -2.77 17.60 -3.94
#